data_AF-A0A359EC14-F1
#
_entry.id   AF-A0A359EC14-F1
#
_cell.length_a   1.000
_cell.length_b   1.000
_cell.length_c   1.000
_cell.angle_alpha   90.00
_cell.angle_beta   90.00
_cell.angle_gamma   90.00
#
_symmetry.space_group_name_H-M   'P 1'
#
loop_
_entity.id
_entity.type
_entity.pdbx_description
1 polymer ?
#
loop_
_entity_poly.entity_id
_entity_poly.type
_entity_poly.pdbx_seq_one_letter_code
_entity_poly.pdbx_strand_id
1 'polypeptide(L)'
;DWIKQRDPSRPVHYERAGFDRNTDIYCPMYPDPEQLRKYAEGEAVNAGRGAKLPAQPTRSRPFIMCEYAHAMGNSCGNLKEYWEAIEGYHGLQGGFIWDWIDQGLTKVDENGVAYWAYGGDFGDTINDRNFCINGLVFPDRSPHPSLIEYKKIIQPVAVKVVDLLQGKIEIVNKHDFSTLEGLHITWEVAVDGEPVQSGALPTLKTAPGKATPVTIPFGIPELYSGAEAFLTLRFYLKNDSLWAEAGHEVGWEQFKLPLTLTGGTTPEFQGELPALSVDESPESVTVKGAEFSLAFDKSSGQIVSFVYQGVELIESGLQLNIWRAATDNDGFKFGTEIDWLEFKLLNQWIKHGLDRLEATCDALTWGPDEEVEGALTVKTAHSVQAEGVEYGFRHQTTYTVHPNGDVQTEHTVDCDRMLPLLPRVGMMLAMPAGFEQFTWLGRGPEESYVDRKAGVAVGLYSGTVDEQYVPYIMPQENGNKTEVRWAAVTNAEGFGLLAAASSLMETGVSHFTAADLYAAYHTNELTRLPETYWTLDLVQSGLGGNSCGPMTLPQYLIEPGEFKFSLLLRPVAPDRNDLRKLGRGSVK
;
A
#
# COMPACT_ATOMS: atom_id res chain seq x y z
N ASP A 1 -5.93 -39.79 -24.73
CA ASP A 1 -5.71 -40.67 -25.90
C ASP A 1 -6.36 -40.18 -27.17
N TRP A 2 -7.70 -40.09 -27.26
CA TRP A 2 -8.37 -39.60 -28.49
C TRP A 2 -7.85 -38.24 -28.96
N ILE A 3 -7.72 -37.24 -28.07
CA ILE A 3 -7.22 -35.91 -28.43
C ILE A 3 -5.82 -35.99 -29.05
N LYS A 4 -4.90 -36.73 -28.41
CA LYS A 4 -3.51 -36.90 -28.87
C LYS A 4 -3.42 -37.63 -30.21
N GLN A 5 -4.32 -38.57 -30.49
CA GLN A 5 -4.39 -39.26 -31.79
C GLN A 5 -5.01 -38.37 -32.88
N ARG A 6 -6.04 -37.60 -32.53
CA ARG A 6 -6.79 -36.75 -33.46
C ARG A 6 -6.02 -35.49 -33.85
N ASP A 7 -5.29 -34.92 -32.91
CA ASP A 7 -4.47 -33.72 -33.07
C ASP A 7 -3.20 -33.81 -32.19
N PRO A 8 -2.10 -34.36 -32.73
CA PRO A 8 -0.84 -34.43 -32.00
C PRO A 8 -0.10 -33.08 -31.92
N SER A 9 -0.59 -32.02 -32.59
CA SER A 9 0.09 -30.72 -32.64
C SER A 9 -0.05 -29.89 -31.36
N ARG A 10 -0.93 -30.29 -30.44
CA ARG A 10 -1.22 -29.56 -29.20
C ARG A 10 -0.98 -30.41 -27.93
N PRO A 11 -0.51 -29.79 -26.83
CA PRO A 11 -0.53 -30.42 -25.52
C PRO A 11 -1.96 -30.50 -24.97
N VAL A 12 -2.19 -31.44 -24.06
CA VAL A 12 -3.40 -31.58 -23.25
C VAL A 12 -3.06 -31.15 -21.82
N HIS A 13 -3.87 -30.27 -21.24
CA HIS A 13 -3.79 -29.93 -19.82
C HIS A 13 -5.11 -30.31 -19.13
N TYR A 14 -5.02 -30.84 -17.91
CA TYR A 14 -6.16 -31.08 -17.04
C TYR A 14 -5.66 -31.12 -15.59
N GLU A 15 -6.02 -30.12 -14.79
CA GLU A 15 -5.48 -29.94 -13.43
C GLU A 15 -5.67 -31.19 -12.55
N ARG A 16 -6.89 -31.74 -12.54
CA ARG A 16 -7.23 -32.90 -11.71
C ARG A 16 -6.50 -34.19 -12.10
N ALA A 17 -5.84 -34.24 -13.26
CA ALA A 17 -4.94 -35.35 -13.58
C ALA A 17 -3.68 -35.36 -12.70
N GLY A 18 -3.28 -34.21 -12.14
CA GLY A 18 -2.02 -34.06 -11.42
C GLY A 18 -0.84 -34.57 -12.24
N PHE A 19 -0.25 -35.69 -11.81
CA PHE A 19 0.87 -36.37 -12.49
C PHE A 19 0.50 -37.60 -13.30
N ASP A 20 -0.79 -37.91 -13.44
CA ASP A 20 -1.25 -39.05 -14.23
C ASP A 20 -1.05 -38.79 -15.74
N ARG A 21 -1.19 -39.84 -16.57
CA ARG A 21 -0.86 -39.88 -18.00
C ARG A 21 -1.73 -39.01 -18.91
N ASN A 22 -2.85 -38.50 -18.40
CA ASN A 22 -3.86 -37.75 -19.15
C ASN A 22 -3.66 -36.22 -19.14
N THR A 23 -2.51 -35.74 -18.68
CA THR A 23 -2.06 -34.34 -18.85
C THR A 23 -0.58 -34.32 -19.25
N ASP A 24 -0.23 -33.47 -20.21
CA ASP A 24 1.16 -33.24 -20.64
C ASP A 24 1.87 -32.20 -19.76
N ILE A 25 1.09 -31.37 -19.05
CA ILE A 25 1.53 -30.22 -18.25
C ILE A 25 1.12 -30.45 -16.80
N TYR A 26 2.02 -30.17 -15.85
CA TYR A 26 1.58 -30.06 -14.46
C TYR A 26 0.99 -28.68 -14.24
N CYS A 27 -0.30 -28.63 -13.96
CA CYS A 27 -1.07 -27.39 -13.98
C CYS A 27 -1.96 -27.20 -12.75
N PRO A 28 -1.36 -27.02 -11.55
CA PRO A 28 -2.13 -26.84 -10.33
C PRO A 28 -2.87 -25.50 -10.29
N MET A 29 -3.91 -25.44 -9.45
CA MET A 29 -4.54 -24.20 -9.02
C MET A 29 -3.93 -23.73 -7.69
N TYR A 30 -3.66 -22.43 -7.60
CA TYR A 30 -3.24 -21.70 -6.39
C TYR A 30 -2.08 -22.30 -5.57
N PRO A 31 -0.99 -22.81 -6.19
CA PRO A 31 0.22 -23.11 -5.43
C PRO A 31 0.85 -21.83 -4.87
N ASP A 32 1.48 -21.85 -3.72
CA ASP A 32 2.33 -20.76 -3.24
C ASP A 32 3.68 -20.69 -4.02
N PRO A 33 4.37 -19.54 -4.01
CA PRO A 33 5.66 -19.39 -4.72
C PRO A 33 6.75 -20.39 -4.28
N GLU A 34 6.72 -20.85 -3.04
CA GLU A 34 7.68 -21.83 -2.52
C GLU A 34 7.42 -23.22 -3.10
N GLN A 35 6.17 -23.59 -3.37
CA GLN A 35 5.82 -24.82 -4.08
C GLN A 35 6.34 -24.82 -5.52
N LEU A 36 6.36 -23.66 -6.20
CA LEU A 36 6.97 -23.51 -7.53
C LEU A 36 8.47 -23.81 -7.47
N ARG A 37 9.18 -23.16 -6.52
CA ARG A 37 10.62 -23.37 -6.29
C ARG A 37 10.94 -24.83 -6.04
N LYS A 38 10.25 -25.44 -5.08
CA LYS A 38 10.38 -26.86 -4.72
C LYS A 38 10.13 -27.79 -5.92
N TYR A 39 9.14 -27.46 -6.75
CA TYR A 39 8.88 -28.24 -7.95
C TYR A 39 10.07 -28.23 -8.90
N ALA A 40 10.57 -27.02 -9.21
CA ALA A 40 11.65 -26.83 -10.18
C ALA A 40 12.98 -27.45 -9.72
N GLU A 41 13.24 -27.42 -8.41
CA GLU A 41 14.42 -28.04 -7.81
C GLU A 41 14.28 -29.57 -7.59
N GLY A 42 13.11 -30.14 -7.90
CA GLY A 42 12.90 -31.58 -7.76
C GLY A 42 12.64 -32.04 -6.33
N GLU A 43 12.34 -31.12 -5.41
CA GLU A 43 11.94 -31.44 -4.05
C GLU A 43 10.55 -32.11 -4.00
N ALA A 44 10.18 -32.63 -2.82
CA ALA A 44 8.83 -33.10 -2.59
C ALA A 44 7.86 -31.93 -2.50
N VAL A 45 6.71 -32.03 -3.17
CA VAL A 45 5.70 -30.96 -3.23
C VAL A 45 4.35 -31.51 -2.77
N ASN A 46 3.64 -30.77 -1.91
CA ASN A 46 2.23 -31.05 -1.65
C ASN A 46 1.42 -30.49 -2.83
N ALA A 47 0.76 -31.35 -3.60
CA ALA A 47 0.03 -30.97 -4.81
C ALA A 47 -1.45 -30.63 -4.54
N GLY A 48 -1.79 -30.26 -3.30
CA GLY A 48 -3.16 -30.05 -2.86
C GLY A 48 -3.98 -31.35 -2.72
N ARG A 49 -5.15 -31.26 -2.07
CA ARG A 49 -6.15 -32.34 -1.90
C ARG A 49 -5.58 -33.71 -1.47
N GLY A 50 -4.53 -33.71 -0.64
CA GLY A 50 -3.89 -34.92 -0.12
C GLY A 50 -2.88 -35.59 -1.07
N ALA A 51 -2.67 -35.06 -2.28
CA ALA A 51 -1.67 -35.56 -3.22
C ALA A 51 -0.27 -35.02 -2.85
N LYS A 52 0.74 -35.89 -2.92
CA LYS A 52 2.15 -35.54 -2.71
C LYS A 52 2.98 -36.01 -3.89
N LEU A 53 3.81 -35.11 -4.40
CA LEU A 53 4.81 -35.41 -5.40
C LEU A 53 6.09 -35.76 -4.65
N PRO A 54 6.63 -36.98 -4.81
CA PRO A 54 7.90 -37.34 -4.20
C PRO A 54 9.03 -36.52 -4.84
N ALA A 55 10.12 -36.34 -4.11
CA ALA A 55 11.34 -35.74 -4.64
C ALA A 55 11.85 -36.55 -5.85
N GLN A 56 12.25 -35.86 -6.91
CA GLN A 56 12.82 -36.43 -8.12
C GLN A 56 13.88 -35.48 -8.68
N PRO A 57 15.10 -35.95 -9.02
CA PRO A 57 16.20 -35.09 -9.45
C PRO A 57 15.87 -34.18 -10.65
N THR A 58 14.94 -34.60 -11.51
CA THR A 58 14.43 -33.81 -12.63
C THR A 58 12.93 -34.04 -12.77
N ARG A 59 12.20 -32.99 -13.11
CA ARG A 59 10.79 -33.05 -13.50
C ARG A 59 10.70 -32.97 -15.02
N SER A 60 9.91 -33.86 -15.63
CA SER A 60 9.78 -33.94 -17.10
C SER A 60 8.65 -33.10 -17.68
N ARG A 61 7.76 -32.57 -16.84
CA ARG A 61 6.61 -31.75 -17.26
C ARG A 61 6.87 -30.29 -16.95
N PRO A 62 6.47 -29.35 -17.83
CA PRO A 62 6.43 -27.96 -17.46
C PRO A 62 5.36 -27.71 -16.38
N PHE A 63 5.59 -26.70 -15.57
CA PHE A 63 4.68 -26.21 -14.55
C PHE A 63 4.01 -24.94 -15.07
N ILE A 64 2.69 -24.98 -15.25
CA ILE A 64 1.88 -23.82 -15.67
C ILE A 64 0.64 -23.77 -14.80
N MET A 65 0.53 -22.77 -13.93
CA MET A 65 -0.65 -22.66 -13.05
C MET A 65 -1.88 -22.38 -13.90
N CYS A 66 -2.88 -23.27 -13.89
CA CYS A 66 -4.12 -22.99 -14.60
C CYS A 66 -4.92 -21.87 -13.92
N GLU A 67 -4.69 -21.66 -12.62
CA GLU A 67 -5.19 -20.55 -11.82
C GLU A 67 -4.15 -20.17 -10.76
N TYR A 68 -3.82 -18.90 -10.60
CA TYR A 68 -3.02 -18.36 -9.49
C TYR A 68 -3.42 -16.92 -9.17
N ALA A 69 -2.90 -16.37 -8.07
CA ALA A 69 -3.10 -14.98 -7.65
C ALA A 69 -4.57 -14.52 -7.72
N HIS A 70 -5.44 -15.19 -6.97
CA HIS A 70 -6.89 -14.91 -6.95
C HIS A 70 -7.18 -13.43 -6.66
N ALA A 71 -7.81 -12.72 -7.60
CA ALA A 71 -7.91 -11.26 -7.63
C ALA A 71 -9.22 -10.71 -7.01
N MET A 72 -9.85 -11.47 -6.12
CA MET A 72 -11.06 -11.08 -5.39
C MET A 72 -10.84 -9.87 -4.48
N GLY A 73 -11.54 -8.77 -4.77
CA GLY A 73 -11.43 -7.52 -4.02
C GLY A 73 -10.02 -6.91 -4.08
N ASN A 74 -9.60 -6.28 -2.99
CA ASN A 74 -8.23 -5.79 -2.84
C ASN A 74 -7.25 -6.96 -2.58
N SER A 75 -6.65 -7.48 -3.65
CA SER A 75 -5.87 -8.72 -3.63
C SER A 75 -4.61 -8.65 -4.51
N CYS A 76 -4.12 -9.81 -4.97
CA CYS A 76 -2.90 -10.00 -5.76
C CYS A 76 -1.63 -9.52 -5.06
N GLY A 77 -1.58 -9.67 -3.73
CA GLY A 77 -0.32 -9.59 -3.00
C GLY A 77 0.65 -10.67 -3.49
N ASN A 78 1.95 -10.40 -3.42
CA ASN A 78 3.06 -11.28 -3.75
C ASN A 78 3.20 -11.74 -5.23
N LEU A 79 2.57 -11.05 -6.19
CA LEU A 79 2.78 -11.32 -7.62
C LEU A 79 4.26 -11.28 -8.02
N LYS A 80 5.05 -10.41 -7.37
CA LYS A 80 6.50 -10.32 -7.57
C LYS A 80 7.19 -11.65 -7.27
N GLU A 81 6.91 -12.29 -6.15
CA GLU A 81 7.53 -13.54 -5.72
C GLU A 81 7.20 -14.70 -6.66
N TYR A 82 5.97 -14.76 -7.18
CA TYR A 82 5.62 -15.72 -8.23
C TYR A 82 6.52 -15.55 -9.46
N TRP A 83 6.68 -14.33 -9.95
CA TRP A 83 7.44 -14.07 -11.16
C TRP A 83 8.95 -14.16 -10.97
N GLU A 84 9.46 -13.85 -9.78
CA GLU A 84 10.85 -14.15 -9.41
C GLU A 84 11.13 -15.66 -9.44
N ALA A 85 10.19 -16.49 -8.96
CA ALA A 85 10.31 -17.94 -9.10
C ALA A 85 10.22 -18.37 -10.57
N ILE A 86 9.22 -17.90 -11.32
CA ILE A 86 9.01 -18.26 -12.74
C ILE A 86 10.24 -17.93 -13.59
N GLU A 87 10.83 -16.75 -13.40
CA GLU A 87 11.99 -16.31 -14.19
C GLU A 87 13.32 -16.86 -13.66
N GLY A 88 13.37 -17.28 -12.39
CA GLY A 88 14.57 -17.81 -11.74
C GLY A 88 14.84 -19.29 -12.01
N TYR A 89 13.83 -20.08 -12.38
CA TYR A 89 13.91 -21.54 -12.40
C TYR A 89 13.43 -22.19 -13.70
N HIS A 90 14.17 -23.21 -14.16
CA HIS A 90 13.80 -23.96 -15.36
C HIS A 90 12.53 -24.81 -15.13
N GLY A 91 11.67 -24.86 -16.15
CA GLY A 91 10.45 -25.68 -16.15
C GLY A 91 9.21 -24.96 -15.58
N LEU A 92 9.39 -23.80 -14.94
CA LEU A 92 8.29 -22.90 -14.58
C LEU A 92 7.97 -21.99 -15.77
N GLN A 93 6.72 -21.99 -16.22
CA GLN A 93 6.33 -21.27 -17.45
C GLN A 93 5.13 -20.34 -17.24
N GLY A 94 4.98 -19.81 -16.03
CA GLY A 94 3.92 -18.85 -15.69
C GLY A 94 2.59 -19.49 -15.31
N GLY A 95 1.51 -18.78 -15.60
CA GLY A 95 0.16 -19.20 -15.27
C GLY A 95 -0.90 -18.16 -15.62
N PHE A 96 -2.15 -18.46 -15.27
CA PHE A 96 -3.31 -17.62 -15.56
C PHE A 96 -3.87 -17.05 -14.25
N ILE A 97 -3.92 -15.72 -14.13
CA ILE A 97 -4.53 -15.06 -12.98
C ILE A 97 -6.02 -15.38 -12.97
N TRP A 98 -6.58 -15.68 -11.80
CA TRP A 98 -8.01 -15.81 -11.61
C TRP A 98 -8.60 -14.52 -11.01
N ASP A 99 -9.37 -13.73 -11.73
CA ASP A 99 -9.66 -13.82 -13.16
C ASP A 99 -9.71 -12.44 -13.81
N TRP A 100 -10.30 -12.33 -15.00
CA TRP A 100 -10.25 -11.08 -15.76
C TRP A 100 -11.22 -10.03 -15.21
N ILE A 101 -12.49 -10.38 -14.98
CA ILE A 101 -13.57 -9.40 -14.80
C ILE A 101 -14.55 -9.81 -13.71
N ASP A 102 -14.89 -8.87 -12.85
CA ASP A 102 -15.95 -9.03 -11.87
C ASP A 102 -17.30 -9.33 -12.52
N GLN A 103 -17.96 -10.38 -12.04
CA GLN A 103 -19.29 -10.78 -12.53
C GLN A 103 -20.41 -10.07 -11.76
N GLY A 104 -20.23 -8.77 -11.51
CA GLY A 104 -21.23 -7.91 -10.88
C GLY A 104 -22.29 -7.44 -11.88
N LEU A 105 -23.56 -7.56 -11.51
CA LEU A 105 -24.69 -7.14 -12.35
C LEU A 105 -25.27 -5.82 -11.85
N THR A 106 -25.51 -4.86 -12.73
CA THR A 106 -26.09 -3.58 -12.32
C THR A 106 -27.50 -3.76 -11.75
N LYS A 107 -27.73 -3.20 -10.57
CA LYS A 107 -29.05 -3.03 -9.95
C LYS A 107 -29.19 -1.57 -9.48
N VAL A 108 -30.41 -1.14 -9.27
CA VAL A 108 -30.73 0.21 -8.77
C VAL A 108 -31.49 0.05 -7.47
N ASP A 109 -31.09 0.79 -6.44
CA ASP A 109 -31.77 0.77 -5.15
C ASP A 109 -33.05 1.62 -5.13
N GLU A 110 -33.71 1.69 -3.98
CA GLU A 110 -34.97 2.42 -3.80
C GLU A 110 -34.81 3.95 -3.95
N ASN A 111 -33.59 4.47 -3.80
CA ASN A 111 -33.25 5.88 -3.95
C ASN A 111 -32.78 6.24 -5.36
N GLY A 112 -32.70 5.26 -6.28
CA GLY A 112 -32.26 5.47 -7.65
C GLY A 112 -30.74 5.39 -7.84
N VAL A 113 -29.97 4.94 -6.84
CA VAL A 113 -28.52 4.76 -6.93
C VAL A 113 -28.20 3.42 -7.59
N ALA A 114 -27.43 3.46 -8.68
CA ALA A 114 -26.96 2.25 -9.34
C ALA A 114 -25.76 1.65 -8.58
N TYR A 115 -25.76 0.34 -8.43
CA TYR A 115 -24.68 -0.43 -7.80
C TYR A 115 -24.48 -1.77 -8.52
N TRP A 116 -23.35 -2.43 -8.27
CA TRP A 116 -23.08 -3.77 -8.79
C TRP A 116 -23.50 -4.82 -7.76
N ALA A 117 -24.55 -5.55 -8.10
CA ALA A 117 -25.11 -6.63 -7.30
C ALA A 117 -24.39 -7.97 -7.58
N TYR A 118 -24.40 -8.86 -6.58
CA TYR A 118 -23.83 -10.21 -6.63
C TYR A 118 -24.81 -11.25 -6.03
N GLY A 119 -24.35 -12.46 -5.72
CA GLY A 119 -25.18 -13.55 -5.19
C GLY A 119 -26.04 -13.15 -3.99
N GLY A 120 -27.33 -13.45 -4.04
CA GLY A 120 -28.33 -13.12 -3.02
C GLY A 120 -29.13 -11.84 -3.29
N ASP A 121 -28.64 -10.94 -4.15
CA ASP A 121 -29.32 -9.67 -4.43
C ASP A 121 -30.51 -9.81 -5.39
N PHE A 122 -30.68 -10.98 -6.02
CA PHE A 122 -31.76 -11.28 -6.96
C PHE A 122 -32.85 -12.18 -6.35
N GLY A 123 -32.83 -12.35 -5.02
CA GLY A 123 -33.78 -13.19 -4.29
C GLY A 123 -33.43 -14.67 -4.30
N ASP A 124 -32.27 -15.03 -4.85
CA ASP A 124 -31.69 -16.37 -4.81
C ASP A 124 -31.24 -16.71 -3.37
N THR A 125 -31.76 -17.81 -2.84
CA THR A 125 -31.54 -18.23 -1.44
C THR A 125 -30.36 -19.19 -1.26
N ILE A 126 -29.84 -19.75 -2.36
CA ILE A 126 -28.63 -20.57 -2.39
C ILE A 126 -27.63 -19.85 -3.28
N ASN A 127 -26.60 -19.27 -2.68
CA ASN A 127 -25.58 -18.47 -3.36
C ASN A 127 -24.29 -18.41 -2.55
N ASP A 128 -23.21 -18.01 -3.23
CA ASP A 128 -21.87 -17.81 -2.65
C ASP A 128 -21.49 -16.30 -2.59
N ARG A 129 -22.49 -15.41 -2.48
CA ARG A 129 -22.31 -13.95 -2.30
C ARG A 129 -21.38 -13.31 -3.34
N ASN A 130 -20.36 -12.56 -2.90
CA ASN A 130 -19.40 -11.85 -3.76
C ASN A 130 -18.29 -12.76 -4.29
N PHE A 131 -18.36 -14.09 -4.11
CA PHE A 131 -17.35 -15.00 -4.65
C PHE A 131 -17.29 -15.01 -6.19
N CYS A 132 -18.25 -14.37 -6.88
CA CYS A 132 -18.20 -14.12 -8.32
C CYS A 132 -17.49 -12.82 -8.73
N ILE A 133 -16.94 -12.06 -7.77
CA ILE A 133 -16.26 -10.78 -7.94
C ILE A 133 -14.75 -11.02 -7.77
N ASN A 134 -14.07 -11.47 -8.83
CA ASN A 134 -12.67 -11.90 -8.76
C ASN A 134 -11.76 -11.26 -9.83
N GLY A 135 -12.19 -10.17 -10.44
CA GLY A 135 -11.56 -9.60 -11.61
C GLY A 135 -10.31 -8.78 -11.33
N LEU A 136 -9.44 -8.68 -12.34
CA LEU A 136 -8.47 -7.59 -12.47
C LEU A 136 -9.11 -6.30 -12.99
N VAL A 137 -10.37 -6.36 -13.44
CA VAL A 137 -11.17 -5.20 -13.85
C VAL A 137 -12.58 -5.27 -13.29
N PHE A 138 -13.16 -4.10 -13.02
CA PHE A 138 -14.56 -3.93 -12.64
C PHE A 138 -15.51 -4.38 -13.77
N PRO A 139 -16.82 -4.52 -13.52
CA PRO A 139 -17.80 -4.94 -14.54
C PRO A 139 -17.87 -4.01 -15.76
N ASP A 140 -17.48 -2.74 -15.64
CA ASP A 140 -17.40 -1.78 -16.74
C ASP A 140 -16.05 -1.78 -17.49
N ARG A 141 -15.12 -2.66 -17.08
CA ARG A 141 -13.75 -2.84 -17.59
C ARG A 141 -12.77 -1.75 -17.16
N SER A 142 -13.15 -0.87 -16.23
CA SER A 142 -12.17 -0.04 -15.55
C SER A 142 -11.20 -0.91 -14.71
N PRO A 143 -9.90 -0.58 -14.66
CA PRO A 143 -8.89 -1.45 -14.06
C PRO A 143 -8.96 -1.43 -12.53
N HIS A 144 -8.80 -2.61 -11.91
CA HIS A 144 -8.41 -2.65 -10.50
C HIS A 144 -6.93 -2.24 -10.35
N PRO A 145 -6.54 -1.72 -9.17
CA PRO A 145 -5.14 -1.43 -8.88
C PRO A 145 -4.19 -2.64 -9.04
N SER A 146 -4.69 -3.86 -8.82
CA SER A 146 -3.95 -5.10 -9.05
C SER A 146 -3.52 -5.30 -10.51
N LEU A 147 -4.27 -4.79 -11.49
CA LEU A 147 -3.89 -4.85 -12.90
C LEU A 147 -2.66 -3.99 -13.21
N ILE A 148 -2.48 -2.89 -12.47
CA ILE A 148 -1.32 -2.00 -12.61
C ILE A 148 -0.05 -2.71 -12.11
N GLU A 149 -0.14 -3.42 -10.97
CA GLU A 149 0.93 -4.30 -10.49
C GLU A 149 1.25 -5.37 -11.55
N TYR A 150 0.22 -6.06 -12.06
CA TYR A 150 0.43 -7.12 -13.04
C TYR A 150 1.12 -6.61 -14.32
N LYS A 151 0.69 -5.45 -14.84
CA LYS A 151 1.32 -4.80 -16.00
C LYS A 151 2.83 -4.59 -15.79
N LYS A 152 3.24 -4.13 -14.60
CA LYS A 152 4.66 -3.96 -14.26
C LYS A 152 5.38 -5.31 -14.24
N ILE A 153 4.80 -6.30 -13.56
CA ILE A 153 5.46 -7.59 -13.34
C ILE A 153 5.73 -8.32 -14.67
N ILE A 154 4.81 -8.24 -15.64
CA ILE A 154 4.94 -8.93 -16.93
C ILE A 154 5.62 -8.11 -18.03
N GLN A 155 6.12 -6.92 -17.72
CA GLN A 155 6.63 -6.00 -18.74
C GLN A 155 7.73 -6.67 -19.60
N PRO A 156 7.83 -6.32 -20.89
CA PRO A 156 8.67 -7.06 -21.84
C PRO A 156 10.14 -6.62 -21.85
N VAL A 157 10.52 -5.70 -20.96
CA VAL A 157 11.87 -5.15 -20.84
C VAL A 157 12.28 -5.14 -19.38
N ALA A 158 13.48 -5.59 -19.06
CA ALA A 158 14.09 -5.42 -17.74
C ALA A 158 15.32 -4.53 -17.82
N VAL A 159 15.66 -3.88 -16.70
CA VAL A 159 16.87 -3.06 -16.58
C VAL A 159 17.71 -3.59 -15.43
N LYS A 160 18.99 -3.90 -15.69
CA LYS A 160 19.97 -4.28 -14.68
C LYS A 160 20.91 -3.12 -14.42
N VAL A 161 21.15 -2.81 -13.15
CA VAL A 161 22.12 -1.79 -12.75
C VAL A 161 23.54 -2.35 -12.86
N VAL A 162 24.45 -1.59 -13.49
CA VAL A 162 25.89 -1.89 -13.52
C VAL A 162 26.64 -0.90 -12.63
N ASP A 163 26.42 0.40 -12.85
CA ASP A 163 26.95 1.49 -12.01
C ASP A 163 26.00 2.68 -12.15
N LEU A 164 25.14 2.86 -11.14
CA LEU A 164 24.07 3.85 -11.21
C LEU A 164 24.61 5.29 -11.17
N LEU A 165 25.71 5.59 -10.47
CA LEU A 165 26.29 6.93 -10.40
C LEU A 165 26.89 7.39 -11.72
N GLN A 166 27.37 6.43 -12.53
CA GLN A 166 27.87 6.69 -13.88
C GLN A 166 26.78 6.51 -14.95
N GLY A 167 25.53 6.29 -14.56
CA GLY A 167 24.41 6.03 -15.47
C GLY A 167 24.55 4.72 -16.26
N LYS A 168 25.38 3.77 -15.84
CA LYS A 168 25.61 2.50 -16.55
C LYS A 168 24.59 1.45 -16.15
N ILE A 169 23.85 0.98 -17.13
CA ILE A 169 22.82 -0.05 -17.00
C ILE A 169 22.92 -1.06 -18.15
N GLU A 170 22.25 -2.20 -18.03
CA GLU A 170 21.95 -3.11 -19.13
C GLU A 170 20.44 -3.19 -19.35
N ILE A 171 20.00 -2.95 -20.58
CA ILE A 171 18.60 -3.11 -20.99
C ILE A 171 18.44 -4.51 -21.58
N VAL A 172 17.55 -5.31 -21.00
CA VAL A 172 17.32 -6.72 -21.32
C VAL A 172 16.00 -6.87 -22.07
N ASN A 173 16.04 -7.49 -23.25
CA ASN A 173 14.85 -7.81 -24.01
C ASN A 173 14.24 -9.14 -23.54
N LYS A 174 13.04 -9.11 -22.95
CA LYS A 174 12.32 -10.30 -22.47
C LYS A 174 11.40 -10.93 -23.53
N HIS A 175 11.32 -10.38 -24.74
CA HIS A 175 10.59 -11.03 -25.83
C HIS A 175 11.30 -12.29 -26.32
N ASP A 176 10.52 -13.25 -26.82
CA ASP A 176 11.03 -14.46 -27.48
C ASP A 176 11.32 -14.28 -28.97
N PHE A 177 10.62 -13.34 -29.65
CA PHE A 177 10.67 -13.21 -31.11
C PHE A 177 10.98 -11.80 -31.63
N SER A 178 10.65 -10.76 -30.86
CA SER A 178 10.78 -9.36 -31.29
C SER A 178 12.07 -8.71 -30.77
N THR A 179 12.67 -7.82 -31.56
CA THR A 179 13.73 -6.93 -31.08
C THR A 179 13.15 -5.70 -30.37
N LEU A 180 13.99 -4.91 -29.70
CA LEU A 180 13.56 -3.63 -29.09
C LEU A 180 13.45 -2.45 -30.07
N GLU A 181 13.61 -2.67 -31.38
CA GLU A 181 13.63 -1.57 -32.38
C GLU A 181 12.28 -0.83 -32.49
N GLY A 182 11.19 -1.52 -32.13
CA GLY A 182 9.84 -0.96 -32.08
C GLY A 182 9.54 -0.10 -30.85
N LEU A 183 10.51 0.09 -29.95
CA LEU A 183 10.32 0.87 -28.72
C LEU A 183 11.01 2.24 -28.78
N HIS A 184 10.35 3.24 -28.23
CA HIS A 184 10.92 4.53 -27.85
C HIS A 184 11.22 4.51 -26.35
N ILE A 185 12.44 4.85 -25.95
CA ILE A 185 12.89 4.76 -24.55
C ILE A 185 13.25 6.15 -24.07
N THR A 186 12.59 6.60 -23.01
CA THR A 186 12.89 7.86 -22.33
C THR A 186 13.50 7.58 -20.97
N TRP A 187 14.22 8.57 -20.46
CA TRP A 187 14.75 8.58 -19.11
C TRP A 187 14.52 9.94 -18.47
N GLU A 188 14.41 9.94 -17.14
CA GLU A 188 14.25 11.14 -16.32
C GLU A 188 15.00 10.95 -15.01
N VAL A 189 15.66 12.00 -14.53
CA VAL A 189 16.12 12.12 -13.14
C VAL A 189 15.24 13.15 -12.45
N ALA A 190 14.59 12.74 -11.37
CA ALA A 190 13.75 13.60 -10.54
C ALA A 190 14.30 13.71 -9.12
N VAL A 191 14.24 14.91 -8.53
CA VAL A 191 14.57 15.18 -7.12
C VAL A 191 13.27 15.41 -6.35
N ASP A 192 12.97 14.53 -5.39
CA ASP A 192 11.69 14.50 -4.67
C ASP A 192 10.47 14.66 -5.58
N GLY A 193 10.47 13.94 -6.71
CA GLY A 193 9.38 13.92 -7.68
C GLY A 193 9.38 15.06 -8.70
N GLU A 194 10.24 16.09 -8.58
CA GLU A 194 10.37 17.12 -9.62
C GLU A 194 11.43 16.70 -10.66
N PRO A 195 11.07 16.59 -11.95
CA PRO A 195 12.03 16.31 -13.02
C PRO A 195 13.09 17.42 -13.14
N VAL A 196 14.37 17.07 -12.99
CA VAL A 196 15.50 18.01 -13.13
C VAL A 196 16.30 17.78 -14.40
N GLN A 197 16.28 16.55 -14.92
CA GLN A 197 16.92 16.17 -16.18
C GLN A 197 16.09 15.10 -16.88
N SER A 198 16.02 15.14 -18.20
CA SER A 198 15.34 14.10 -18.98
C SER A 198 15.91 14.00 -20.39
N GLY A 199 15.61 12.90 -21.07
CA GLY A 199 16.00 12.68 -22.44
C GLY A 199 15.47 11.38 -23.02
N ALA A 200 15.90 11.08 -24.25
CA ALA A 200 15.60 9.83 -24.93
C ALA A 200 16.89 9.08 -25.25
N LEU A 201 16.82 7.75 -25.21
CA LEU A 201 17.91 6.90 -25.69
C LEU A 201 17.82 6.67 -27.20
N PRO A 202 18.95 6.38 -27.87
CA PRO A 202 18.93 5.88 -29.24
C PRO A 202 18.09 4.61 -29.37
N THR A 203 17.50 4.37 -30.55
CA THR A 203 16.77 3.13 -30.83
C THR A 203 17.68 1.92 -30.63
N LEU A 204 17.24 0.98 -29.78
CA LEU A 204 17.96 -0.25 -29.51
C LEU A 204 17.51 -1.37 -30.44
N LYS A 205 18.44 -2.16 -30.96
CA LYS A 205 18.15 -3.35 -31.79
C LYS A 205 18.40 -4.66 -31.04
N THR A 206 18.27 -4.62 -29.72
CA THR A 206 18.55 -5.75 -28.83
C THR A 206 17.70 -6.95 -29.24
N ALA A 207 18.36 -8.05 -29.61
CA ALA A 207 17.70 -9.28 -30.05
C ALA A 207 16.93 -9.95 -28.88
N PRO A 208 15.94 -10.82 -29.18
CA PRO A 208 15.24 -11.62 -28.17
C PRO A 208 16.16 -12.29 -27.14
N GLY A 209 15.83 -12.15 -25.86
CA GLY A 209 16.60 -12.72 -24.74
C GLY A 209 18.02 -12.15 -24.56
N LYS A 210 18.40 -11.08 -25.28
CA LYS A 210 19.72 -10.44 -25.15
C LYS A 210 19.65 -9.15 -24.34
N ALA A 211 20.82 -8.70 -23.91
CA ALA A 211 21.01 -7.45 -23.21
C ALA A 211 21.85 -6.48 -24.04
N THR A 212 21.68 -5.17 -23.83
CA THR A 212 22.53 -4.13 -24.40
C THR A 212 22.98 -3.18 -23.29
N PRO A 213 24.30 -2.98 -23.11
CA PRO A 213 24.80 -1.99 -22.16
C PRO A 213 24.49 -0.59 -22.67
N VAL A 214 24.02 0.27 -21.77
CA VAL A 214 23.65 1.66 -22.05
C VAL A 214 24.24 2.55 -20.96
N THR A 215 24.68 3.74 -21.35
CA THR A 215 25.04 4.81 -20.43
C THR A 215 24.01 5.94 -20.56
N ILE A 216 23.28 6.21 -19.49
CA ILE A 216 22.31 7.30 -19.42
C ILE A 216 23.08 8.61 -19.22
N PRO A 217 22.87 9.61 -20.10
CA PRO A 217 23.66 10.84 -20.09
C PRO A 217 23.12 11.87 -19.10
N PHE A 218 22.99 11.52 -17.82
CA PHE A 218 22.64 12.47 -16.77
C PHE A 218 23.88 12.94 -15.98
N GLY A 219 23.84 14.17 -15.49
CA GLY A 219 24.78 14.70 -14.50
C GLY A 219 24.26 14.51 -13.07
N ILE A 220 25.13 14.53 -12.06
CA ILE A 220 24.69 14.46 -10.66
C ILE A 220 23.82 15.69 -10.34
N PRO A 221 22.54 15.52 -9.95
CA PRO A 221 21.65 16.64 -9.66
C PRO A 221 22.06 17.35 -8.37
N GLU A 222 21.77 18.64 -8.29
CA GLU A 222 21.83 19.36 -7.02
C GLU A 222 20.70 18.87 -6.11
N LEU A 223 21.03 18.68 -4.83
CA LEU A 223 20.08 18.25 -3.81
C LEU A 223 19.98 19.33 -2.74
N TYR A 224 18.83 19.38 -2.06
CA TYR A 224 18.66 20.08 -0.79
C TYR A 224 18.56 19.06 0.36
N SER A 225 18.71 19.53 1.61
CA SER A 225 18.79 18.63 2.78
C SER A 225 17.63 17.63 2.84
N GLY A 226 17.95 16.34 3.00
CA GLY A 226 16.98 15.24 3.04
C GLY A 226 16.40 14.81 1.70
N ALA A 227 16.65 15.53 0.60
CA ALA A 227 16.11 15.19 -0.72
C ALA A 227 16.69 13.88 -1.28
N GLU A 228 15.87 13.15 -2.03
CA GLU A 228 16.26 11.94 -2.75
C GLU A 228 16.13 12.16 -4.25
N ALA A 229 17.01 11.53 -5.03
CA ALA A 229 16.92 11.52 -6.48
C ALA A 229 16.62 10.13 -7.02
N PHE A 230 15.79 10.06 -8.06
CA PHE A 230 15.40 8.83 -8.73
C PHE A 230 15.66 8.94 -10.23
N LEU A 231 16.26 7.90 -10.80
CA LEU A 231 16.32 7.69 -12.25
C LEU A 231 15.15 6.80 -12.66
N THR A 232 14.31 7.28 -13.57
CA THR A 232 13.19 6.53 -14.15
C THR A 232 13.45 6.32 -15.64
N LEU A 233 13.27 5.09 -16.13
CA LEU A 233 13.24 4.76 -17.56
C LEU A 233 11.83 4.31 -17.94
N ARG A 234 11.32 4.79 -19.09
CA ARG A 234 10.00 4.40 -19.61
C ARG A 234 10.12 3.91 -21.04
N PHE A 235 9.35 2.87 -21.37
CA PHE A 235 9.40 2.17 -22.65
C PHE A 235 8.04 2.29 -23.35
N TYR A 236 8.02 2.89 -24.53
CA TYR A 236 6.80 3.19 -25.28
C TYR A 236 6.80 2.53 -26.65
N LEU A 237 5.62 2.19 -27.16
CA LEU A 237 5.47 1.82 -28.57
C LEU A 237 5.87 3.00 -29.48
N LYS A 238 6.74 2.73 -30.45
CA LYS A 238 7.15 3.73 -31.44
C LYS A 238 6.11 3.96 -32.54
N ASN A 239 5.32 2.94 -32.85
CA ASN A 239 4.29 2.96 -33.90
C ASN A 239 3.01 2.32 -33.36
N ASP A 240 1.90 2.62 -34.01
CA ASP A 240 0.61 1.98 -33.73
C ASP A 240 0.70 0.46 -33.89
N SER A 241 -0.09 -0.22 -33.07
CA SER A 241 -0.32 -1.66 -33.11
C SER A 241 -1.83 -1.95 -33.16
N LEU A 242 -2.22 -3.21 -33.37
CA LEU A 242 -3.64 -3.59 -33.38
C LEU A 242 -4.33 -3.38 -32.02
N TRP A 243 -3.59 -3.26 -30.92
CA TRP A 243 -4.13 -3.25 -29.56
C TRP A 243 -3.85 -1.96 -28.80
N ALA A 244 -2.96 -1.10 -29.30
CA ALA A 244 -2.68 0.22 -28.74
C ALA A 244 -2.00 1.13 -29.76
N GLU A 245 -2.18 2.44 -29.58
CA GLU A 245 -1.57 3.49 -30.38
C GLU A 245 -0.07 3.67 -30.05
N ALA A 246 0.67 4.34 -30.94
CA ALA A 246 2.02 4.82 -30.66
C ALA A 246 2.03 5.69 -29.39
N GLY A 247 3.07 5.57 -28.58
CA GLY A 247 3.16 6.24 -27.28
C GLY A 247 2.53 5.46 -26.12
N HIS A 248 1.93 4.28 -26.35
CA HIS A 248 1.52 3.41 -25.25
C HIS A 248 2.72 2.89 -24.46
N GLU A 249 2.72 3.07 -23.14
CA GLU A 249 3.76 2.57 -22.25
C GLU A 249 3.64 1.06 -22.02
N VAL A 250 4.65 0.31 -22.42
CA VAL A 250 4.73 -1.15 -22.23
C VAL A 250 5.45 -1.57 -20.95
N GLY A 251 6.14 -0.63 -20.28
CA GLY A 251 6.83 -0.87 -19.02
C GLY A 251 7.70 0.30 -18.59
N TRP A 252 8.22 0.22 -17.38
CA TRP A 252 9.13 1.22 -16.82
C TRP A 252 10.03 0.60 -15.75
N GLU A 253 11.13 1.27 -15.39
CA GLU A 253 11.96 0.93 -14.22
C GLU A 253 12.40 2.20 -13.50
N GLN A 254 12.52 2.14 -12.17
CA GLN A 254 12.95 3.27 -11.36
C GLN A 254 14.01 2.83 -10.34
N PHE A 255 15.03 3.68 -10.18
CA PHE A 255 16.15 3.42 -9.29
C PHE A 255 16.43 4.66 -8.43
N LYS A 256 16.48 4.48 -7.11
CA LYS A 256 17.00 5.50 -6.20
C LYS A 256 18.49 5.71 -6.47
N LEU A 257 18.89 6.92 -6.84
CA LEU A 257 20.30 7.26 -6.99
C LEU A 257 20.99 7.24 -5.61
N PRO A 258 22.17 6.64 -5.47
CA PRO A 258 22.87 6.55 -4.18
C PRO A 258 23.61 7.86 -3.90
N LEU A 259 22.84 8.95 -3.80
CA LEU A 259 23.32 10.29 -3.50
C LEU A 259 22.96 10.61 -2.06
N THR A 260 23.95 11.09 -1.30
CA THR A 260 23.74 11.61 0.03
C THR A 260 24.37 12.99 0.08
N LEU A 261 23.61 14.00 0.47
CA LEU A 261 24.20 15.28 0.85
C LEU A 261 24.99 15.08 2.14
N THR A 262 26.30 15.15 2.02
CA THR A 262 27.17 15.34 3.18
C THR A 262 27.14 16.83 3.55
N GLY A 263 26.48 17.18 4.66
CA GLY A 263 26.63 18.51 5.28
C GLY A 263 25.50 19.52 5.04
N GLY A 264 24.27 19.08 4.77
CA GLY A 264 23.11 19.97 4.88
C GLY A 264 22.87 20.32 6.35
N THR A 265 23.10 21.57 6.74
CA THR A 265 22.57 22.07 8.01
C THR A 265 21.05 22.02 7.93
N THR A 266 20.43 21.34 8.89
CA THR A 266 19.02 21.51 9.18
C THR A 266 18.73 23.01 9.24
N PRO A 267 17.66 23.52 8.60
CA PRO A 267 17.24 24.89 8.84
C PRO A 267 16.89 25.01 10.32
N GLU A 268 17.83 25.45 11.14
CA GLU A 268 17.53 25.93 12.48
C GLU A 268 16.64 27.16 12.31
N PHE A 269 15.60 27.24 13.11
CA PHE A 269 14.75 28.41 13.12
C PHE A 269 15.61 29.62 13.50
N GLN A 270 15.87 30.51 12.54
CA GLN A 270 16.66 31.73 12.78
C GLN A 270 15.73 32.84 13.27
N GLY A 271 15.58 32.95 14.59
CA GLY A 271 14.85 34.02 15.27
C GLY A 271 14.67 33.74 16.77
N GLU A 272 14.46 34.78 17.59
CA GLU A 272 13.94 34.59 18.94
C GLU A 272 12.54 33.97 18.82
N LEU A 273 12.42 32.69 19.15
CA LEU A 273 11.13 32.02 19.16
C LEU A 273 10.29 32.59 20.32
N PRO A 274 9.11 33.17 20.05
CA PRO A 274 8.24 33.64 21.12
C PRO A 274 7.89 32.48 22.05
N ALA A 275 8.01 32.71 23.35
CA ALA A 275 7.82 31.67 24.36
C ALA A 275 6.42 31.06 24.26
N LEU A 276 6.35 29.73 24.35
CA LEU A 276 5.08 29.03 24.51
C LEU A 276 4.43 29.43 25.85
N SER A 277 3.12 29.54 25.84
CA SER A 277 2.31 29.69 27.04
C SER A 277 1.35 28.51 27.17
N VAL A 278 1.02 28.13 28.41
CA VAL A 278 0.11 27.04 28.70
C VAL A 278 -1.05 27.57 29.52
N ASP A 279 -2.26 27.43 28.99
CA ASP A 279 -3.50 27.66 29.71
C ASP A 279 -4.06 26.31 30.16
N GLU A 280 -4.14 26.11 31.47
CA GLU A 280 -4.63 24.88 32.07
C GLU A 280 -6.02 25.11 32.70
N SER A 281 -6.97 24.23 32.36
CA SER A 281 -8.27 24.11 33.03
C SER A 281 -8.41 22.73 33.69
N PRO A 282 -9.45 22.47 34.49
CA PRO A 282 -9.73 21.12 34.99
C PRO A 282 -9.92 20.09 33.87
N GLU A 283 -10.43 20.50 32.72
CA GLU A 283 -10.79 19.66 31.57
C GLU A 283 -9.70 19.60 30.50
N SER A 284 -8.86 20.64 30.37
CA SER A 284 -7.96 20.75 29.22
C SER A 284 -6.58 21.33 29.56
N VAL A 285 -5.62 21.08 28.67
CA VAL A 285 -4.31 21.74 28.63
C VAL A 285 -4.16 22.36 27.24
N THR A 286 -4.08 23.68 27.15
CA THR A 286 -3.95 24.40 25.88
C THR A 286 -2.57 25.04 25.77
N VAL A 287 -1.79 24.60 24.81
CA VAL A 287 -0.48 25.16 24.45
C VAL A 287 -0.67 26.25 23.40
N LYS A 288 -0.14 27.44 23.63
CA LYS A 288 -0.27 28.59 22.72
C LYS A 288 1.10 29.11 22.29
N GLY A 289 1.30 29.18 20.98
CA GLY A 289 2.39 29.92 20.35
C GLY A 289 1.90 31.21 19.71
N ALA A 290 2.77 31.87 18.94
CA ALA A 290 2.42 33.15 18.30
C ALA A 290 1.30 33.02 17.25
N GLU A 291 1.28 31.92 16.51
CA GLU A 291 0.35 31.70 15.40
C GLU A 291 -0.60 30.52 15.62
N PHE A 292 -0.49 29.82 16.75
CA PHE A 292 -1.22 28.57 16.95
C PHE A 292 -1.70 28.36 18.38
N SER A 293 -2.75 27.56 18.52
CA SER A 293 -3.18 26.98 19.79
C SER A 293 -3.51 25.50 19.63
N LEU A 294 -2.97 24.67 20.52
CA LEU A 294 -3.14 23.22 20.53
C LEU A 294 -3.73 22.79 21.88
N ALA A 295 -4.92 22.22 21.87
CA ALA A 295 -5.63 21.82 23.09
C ALA A 295 -5.69 20.30 23.24
N PHE A 296 -5.35 19.83 24.42
CA PHE A 296 -5.50 18.44 24.85
C PHE A 296 -6.65 18.34 25.86
N ASP A 297 -7.53 17.36 25.66
CA ASP A 297 -8.51 16.98 26.68
C ASP A 297 -7.86 16.06 27.72
N LYS A 298 -8.03 16.38 29.00
CA LYS A 298 -7.39 15.64 30.10
C LYS A 298 -8.04 14.29 30.36
N SER A 299 -9.30 14.10 29.97
CA SER A 299 -10.04 12.86 30.22
C SER A 299 -9.76 11.81 29.16
N SER A 300 -9.62 12.22 27.89
CA SER A 300 -9.29 11.34 26.77
C SER A 300 -7.80 11.29 26.48
N GLY A 301 -7.03 12.28 26.94
CA GLY A 301 -5.61 12.43 26.61
C GLY A 301 -5.37 12.73 25.13
N GLN A 302 -6.39 13.15 24.38
CA GLN A 302 -6.29 13.40 22.94
C GLN A 302 -6.18 14.89 22.64
N ILE A 303 -5.58 15.21 21.49
CA ILE A 303 -5.69 16.54 20.88
C ILE A 303 -7.14 16.71 20.39
N VAL A 304 -7.81 17.76 20.86
CA VAL A 304 -9.21 18.09 20.52
C VAL A 304 -9.36 19.39 19.74
N SER A 305 -8.28 20.16 19.59
CA SER A 305 -8.25 21.35 18.74
C SER A 305 -6.80 21.68 18.38
N PHE A 306 -6.55 22.02 17.12
CA PHE A 306 -5.30 22.56 16.62
C PHE A 306 -5.57 23.72 15.66
N VAL A 307 -5.64 24.92 16.21
CA VAL A 307 -5.84 26.15 15.43
C VAL A 307 -4.49 26.70 14.98
N TYR A 308 -4.33 26.97 13.69
CA TYR A 308 -3.18 27.68 13.11
C TYR A 308 -3.66 28.87 12.28
N GLN A 309 -3.16 30.07 12.59
CA GLN A 309 -3.54 31.34 11.95
C GLN A 309 -5.07 31.55 11.85
N GLY A 310 -5.82 31.05 12.84
CA GLY A 310 -7.29 31.18 12.92
C GLY A 310 -8.08 30.07 12.22
N VAL A 311 -7.42 29.08 11.62
CA VAL A 311 -8.05 27.92 10.98
C VAL A 311 -7.91 26.69 11.88
N GLU A 312 -9.02 26.03 12.17
CA GLU A 312 -9.02 24.72 12.87
C GLU A 312 -8.55 23.63 11.92
N LEU A 313 -7.49 22.92 12.28
CA LEU A 313 -6.84 21.90 11.43
C LEU A 313 -7.28 20.47 11.78
N ILE A 314 -7.78 20.24 12.99
CA ILE A 314 -8.09 18.90 13.50
C ILE A 314 -9.49 18.87 14.12
N GLU A 315 -10.28 17.88 13.73
CA GLU A 315 -11.54 17.52 14.39
C GLU A 315 -11.27 16.50 15.52
N SER A 316 -10.38 15.53 15.28
CA SER A 316 -9.88 14.62 16.32
C SER A 316 -8.41 14.27 16.11
N GLY A 317 -7.61 14.34 17.18
CA GLY A 317 -6.17 14.11 17.16
C GLY A 317 -5.74 12.68 16.87
N LEU A 318 -4.43 12.42 16.97
CA LEU A 318 -3.87 11.09 16.75
C LEU A 318 -4.45 10.06 17.72
N GLN A 319 -5.10 9.03 17.18
CA GLN A 319 -5.60 7.86 17.88
C GLN A 319 -4.89 6.61 17.38
N LEU A 320 -4.64 5.65 18.28
CA LEU A 320 -4.01 4.39 17.91
C LEU A 320 -4.87 3.65 16.87
N ASN A 321 -4.28 3.32 15.73
CA ASN A 321 -4.94 2.66 14.61
C ASN A 321 -4.41 1.23 14.48
N ILE A 322 -5.21 0.24 14.91
CA ILE A 322 -4.86 -1.20 14.85
C ILE A 322 -5.76 -1.97 13.87
N TRP A 323 -6.88 -1.39 13.47
CA TRP A 323 -7.90 -2.04 12.65
C TRP A 323 -7.85 -1.55 11.20
N ARG A 324 -8.21 -2.42 10.26
CA ARG A 324 -8.54 -2.07 8.87
C ARG A 324 -9.85 -2.75 8.49
N ALA A 325 -10.59 -2.17 7.57
CA ALA A 325 -11.75 -2.86 7.00
C ALA A 325 -11.27 -4.10 6.25
N ALA A 326 -11.56 -5.29 6.79
CA ALA A 326 -10.98 -6.54 6.29
C ALA A 326 -11.25 -6.75 4.80
N THR A 327 -10.21 -7.21 4.10
CA THR A 327 -10.28 -7.62 2.70
C THR A 327 -10.89 -9.03 2.58
N ASP A 328 -11.36 -9.41 1.38
CA ASP A 328 -11.82 -10.78 1.11
C ASP A 328 -10.74 -11.85 1.39
N ASN A 329 -9.46 -11.48 1.41
CA ASN A 329 -8.35 -12.36 1.75
C ASN A 329 -8.16 -12.53 3.26
N ASP A 330 -8.38 -11.46 4.04
CA ASP A 330 -8.31 -11.51 5.50
C ASP A 330 -9.36 -12.51 6.03
N GLY A 331 -10.55 -12.49 5.44
CA GLY A 331 -11.61 -13.48 5.62
C GLY A 331 -12.95 -12.99 5.06
N PHE A 332 -13.94 -13.87 5.00
CA PHE A 332 -15.25 -13.54 4.45
C PHE A 332 -16.12 -12.84 5.50
N LYS A 333 -16.58 -11.62 5.24
CA LYS A 333 -17.44 -10.83 6.15
C LYS A 333 -18.64 -11.62 6.70
N PHE A 334 -19.30 -12.40 5.84
CA PHE A 334 -20.47 -13.20 6.23
C PHE A 334 -20.12 -14.51 6.98
N GLY A 335 -18.83 -14.82 7.14
CA GLY A 335 -18.34 -16.09 7.67
C GLY A 335 -17.67 -15.99 9.04
N THR A 336 -17.75 -14.85 9.72
CA THR A 336 -17.09 -14.61 11.01
C THR A 336 -17.58 -15.54 12.12
N GLU A 337 -18.84 -16.01 12.02
CA GLU A 337 -19.46 -16.95 12.96
C GLU A 337 -19.26 -18.44 12.58
N ILE A 338 -18.56 -18.73 11.48
CA ILE A 338 -18.39 -20.10 10.98
C ILE A 338 -17.12 -20.71 11.57
N ASP A 339 -17.27 -21.71 12.45
CA ASP A 339 -16.15 -22.34 13.19
C ASP A 339 -14.98 -22.82 12.31
N TRP A 340 -15.27 -23.43 11.14
CA TRP A 340 -14.19 -23.95 10.29
C TRP A 340 -13.38 -22.84 9.58
N LEU A 341 -13.82 -21.58 9.65
CA LEU A 341 -13.11 -20.40 9.18
C LEU A 341 -12.26 -19.72 10.28
N GLU A 342 -12.17 -20.26 11.50
CA GLU A 342 -11.36 -19.67 12.58
C GLU A 342 -9.87 -19.44 12.21
N PHE A 343 -9.34 -20.15 11.21
CA PHE A 343 -7.98 -19.95 10.72
C PHE A 343 -7.80 -18.65 9.92
N LYS A 344 -8.88 -17.99 9.48
CA LYS A 344 -8.85 -16.70 8.79
C LYS A 344 -8.52 -15.58 9.77
N LEU A 345 -7.76 -14.59 9.29
CA LEU A 345 -7.34 -13.45 10.11
C LEU A 345 -8.54 -12.64 10.58
N LEU A 346 -9.52 -12.38 9.71
CA LEU A 346 -10.73 -11.66 10.09
C LEU A 346 -11.45 -12.33 11.27
N ASN A 347 -11.66 -13.66 11.22
CA ASN A 347 -12.32 -14.38 12.31
C ASN A 347 -11.54 -14.24 13.63
N GLN A 348 -10.21 -14.27 13.59
CA GLN A 348 -9.37 -14.05 14.77
C GLN A 348 -9.50 -12.60 15.28
N TRP A 349 -9.47 -11.61 14.39
CA TRP A 349 -9.58 -10.21 14.77
C TRP A 349 -10.91 -9.89 15.45
N ILE A 350 -12.03 -10.38 14.91
CA ILE A 350 -13.36 -10.19 15.49
C ILE A 350 -13.48 -10.90 16.84
N LYS A 351 -12.91 -12.11 16.98
CA LYS A 351 -12.85 -12.86 18.24
C LYS A 351 -12.08 -12.13 19.34
N HIS A 352 -11.07 -11.34 18.96
CA HIS A 352 -10.29 -10.51 19.88
C HIS A 352 -10.82 -9.07 20.01
N GLY A 353 -11.91 -8.74 19.33
CA GLY A 353 -12.56 -7.43 19.40
C GLY A 353 -11.77 -6.28 18.78
N LEU A 354 -10.86 -6.57 17.83
CA LEU A 354 -10.00 -5.55 17.22
C LEU A 354 -10.80 -4.48 16.44
N ASP A 355 -12.02 -4.81 16.00
CA ASP A 355 -12.96 -3.93 15.29
C ASP A 355 -13.74 -2.95 16.20
N ARG A 356 -13.62 -3.08 17.53
CA ARG A 356 -14.43 -2.35 18.52
C ARG A 356 -13.62 -1.94 19.76
N LEU A 357 -12.33 -1.68 19.55
CA LEU A 357 -11.43 -1.26 20.61
C LEU A 357 -11.73 0.17 21.09
N GLU A 358 -11.70 0.37 22.40
CA GLU A 358 -11.84 1.69 23.03
C GLU A 358 -10.61 1.99 23.89
N ALA A 359 -10.05 3.19 23.71
CA ALA A 359 -8.89 3.63 24.48
C ALA A 359 -9.33 4.34 25.77
N THR A 360 -8.73 3.95 26.89
CA THR A 360 -8.83 4.66 28.16
C THR A 360 -7.56 5.45 28.40
N CYS A 361 -7.66 6.74 28.71
CA CYS A 361 -6.50 7.54 29.12
C CYS A 361 -6.17 7.25 30.59
N ASP A 362 -4.97 6.72 30.82
CA ASP A 362 -4.47 6.43 32.16
C ASP A 362 -3.78 7.65 32.78
N ALA A 363 -3.10 8.44 31.94
CA ALA A 363 -2.38 9.63 32.39
C ALA A 363 -2.17 10.65 31.25
N LEU A 364 -2.26 11.93 31.60
CA LEU A 364 -1.73 13.04 30.82
C LEU A 364 -0.86 13.90 31.74
N THR A 365 0.37 14.18 31.31
CA THR A 365 1.30 15.07 32.00
C THR A 365 1.91 16.05 31.01
N TRP A 366 2.35 17.21 31.48
CA TRP A 366 2.99 18.20 30.63
C TRP A 366 4.03 19.01 31.41
N GLY A 367 4.98 19.59 30.68
CA GLY A 367 6.03 20.43 31.24
C GLY A 367 6.98 20.97 30.17
N PRO A 368 7.93 21.83 30.54
CA PRO A 368 9.01 22.23 29.63
C PRO A 368 9.75 21.01 29.08
N ASP A 369 10.13 21.04 27.82
CA ASP A 369 10.93 19.97 27.23
C ASP A 369 12.37 20.03 27.77
N GLU A 370 12.93 18.86 28.09
CA GLU A 370 14.26 18.73 28.69
C GLU A 370 15.39 18.78 27.65
N GLU A 371 15.10 18.46 26.39
CA GLU A 371 16.08 18.33 25.32
C GLU A 371 16.02 19.49 24.32
N VAL A 372 14.84 20.10 24.14
CA VAL A 372 14.59 21.17 23.19
C VAL A 372 14.22 22.46 23.91
N GLU A 373 15.16 23.42 23.93
CA GLU A 373 14.96 24.72 24.57
C GLU A 373 13.74 25.46 23.99
N GLY A 374 12.84 25.89 24.87
CA GLY A 374 11.62 26.64 24.51
C GLY A 374 10.45 25.77 24.01
N ALA A 375 10.63 24.46 23.83
CA ALA A 375 9.54 23.54 23.53
C ALA A 375 8.80 23.09 24.81
N LEU A 376 7.60 22.55 24.60
CA LEU A 376 6.78 21.95 25.65
C LEU A 376 6.60 20.46 25.36
N THR A 377 6.80 19.61 26.36
CA THR A 377 6.44 18.20 26.27
C THR A 377 5.06 17.95 26.87
N VAL A 378 4.20 17.21 26.16
CA VAL A 378 2.98 16.59 26.71
C VAL A 378 3.13 15.08 26.56
N LYS A 379 2.90 14.31 27.63
CA LYS A 379 2.97 12.84 27.61
C LYS A 379 1.61 12.25 27.95
N THR A 380 1.16 11.29 27.14
CA THR A 380 -0.10 10.58 27.33
C THR A 380 0.16 9.09 27.42
N ALA A 381 -0.61 8.41 28.26
CA ALA A 381 -0.62 6.96 28.36
C ALA A 381 -2.05 6.45 28.24
N HIS A 382 -2.24 5.45 27.39
CA HIS A 382 -3.52 4.85 27.10
C HIS A 382 -3.45 3.33 27.24
N SER A 383 -4.52 2.75 27.78
CA SER A 383 -4.76 1.30 27.79
C SER A 383 -5.94 0.99 26.87
N VAL A 384 -5.79 -0.05 26.05
CA VAL A 384 -6.78 -0.51 25.08
C VAL A 384 -6.98 -2.01 25.26
N GLN A 385 -8.04 -2.40 25.96
CA GLN A 385 -8.29 -3.81 26.25
C GLN A 385 -8.79 -4.55 25.00
N ALA A 386 -8.16 -5.68 24.68
CA ALA A 386 -8.65 -6.63 23.69
C ALA A 386 -9.25 -7.88 24.36
N GLU A 387 -10.18 -8.55 23.68
CA GLU A 387 -10.84 -9.74 24.19
C GLU A 387 -9.90 -10.96 24.19
N GLY A 388 -10.04 -11.85 25.18
CA GLY A 388 -9.30 -13.11 25.23
C GLY A 388 -7.81 -13.03 25.57
N VAL A 389 -7.29 -11.84 25.90
CA VAL A 389 -5.89 -11.59 26.29
C VAL A 389 -5.80 -10.77 27.58
N GLU A 390 -4.60 -10.59 28.14
CA GLU A 390 -4.42 -9.96 29.46
C GLU A 390 -4.74 -8.46 29.42
N TYR A 391 -4.21 -7.72 28.43
CA TYR A 391 -4.35 -6.26 28.38
C TYR A 391 -4.56 -5.62 27.00
N GLY A 392 -4.40 -6.37 25.90
CA GLY A 392 -4.51 -5.81 24.55
C GLY A 392 -3.32 -4.92 24.18
N PHE A 393 -3.48 -3.60 24.28
CA PHE A 393 -2.46 -2.61 23.91
C PHE A 393 -2.24 -1.59 25.02
N ARG A 394 -0.99 -1.21 25.24
CA ARG A 394 -0.58 -0.04 26.01
C ARG A 394 0.13 0.92 25.09
N HIS A 395 -0.35 2.14 25.01
CA HIS A 395 0.17 3.15 24.10
C HIS A 395 0.66 4.35 24.90
N GLN A 396 1.92 4.71 24.70
CA GLN A 396 2.51 5.93 25.24
C GLN A 396 2.83 6.86 24.08
N THR A 397 2.41 8.12 24.20
CA THR A 397 2.79 9.16 23.24
C THR A 397 3.48 10.31 23.97
N THR A 398 4.64 10.70 23.48
CA THR A 398 5.32 11.95 23.84
C THR A 398 5.11 12.94 22.70
N TYR A 399 4.49 14.08 22.99
CA TYR A 399 4.34 15.22 22.08
C TYR A 399 5.36 16.29 22.48
N THR A 400 6.27 16.64 21.58
CA THR A 400 7.14 17.82 21.72
C THR A 400 6.60 18.92 20.82
N VAL A 401 6.00 19.93 21.45
CA VAL A 401 5.39 21.09 20.79
C VAL A 401 6.42 22.19 20.68
N HIS A 402 6.76 22.57 19.46
CA HIS A 402 7.72 23.62 19.18
C HIS A 402 7.06 25.00 19.06
N PRO A 403 7.79 26.10 19.36
CA PRO A 403 7.26 27.46 19.24
C PRO A 403 6.78 27.88 17.84
N ASN A 404 7.21 27.18 16.78
CA ASN A 404 6.79 27.41 15.39
C ASN A 404 5.51 26.65 14.98
N GLY A 405 4.89 25.92 15.92
CA GLY A 405 3.69 25.11 15.69
C GLY A 405 3.96 23.67 15.26
N ASP A 406 5.22 23.27 15.08
CA ASP A 406 5.53 21.86 14.81
C ASP A 406 5.26 21.01 16.05
N VAL A 407 4.71 19.81 15.84
CA VAL A 407 4.46 18.83 16.90
C VAL A 407 5.16 17.53 16.50
N GLN A 408 6.29 17.25 17.15
CA GLN A 408 6.94 15.95 17.05
C GLN A 408 6.25 14.98 18.00
N THR A 409 5.92 13.78 17.52
CA THR A 409 5.28 12.73 18.32
C THR A 409 6.15 11.48 18.32
N GLU A 410 6.32 10.89 19.49
CA GLU A 410 7.00 9.61 19.66
C GLU A 410 6.02 8.62 20.27
N HIS A 411 5.85 7.48 19.63
CA HIS A 411 4.89 6.47 20.02
C HIS A 411 5.63 5.21 20.48
N THR A 412 5.23 4.66 21.63
CA THR A 412 5.56 3.30 22.05
C THR A 412 4.25 2.53 22.22
N VAL A 413 4.08 1.47 21.44
CA VAL A 413 2.91 0.59 21.49
C VAL A 413 3.37 -0.78 21.95
N ASP A 414 2.98 -1.18 23.15
CA ASP A 414 3.18 -2.53 23.69
C ASP A 414 1.91 -3.34 23.49
N CYS A 415 1.99 -4.40 22.69
CA CYS A 415 0.89 -5.27 22.30
C CYS A 415 1.05 -6.65 22.94
N ASP A 416 -0.03 -7.15 23.53
CA ASP A 416 -0.07 -8.47 24.14
C ASP A 416 0.29 -9.55 23.11
N ARG A 417 1.37 -10.31 23.38
CA ARG A 417 1.92 -11.32 22.48
C ARG A 417 0.98 -12.49 22.21
N MET A 418 -0.12 -12.60 22.95
CA MET A 418 -1.17 -13.60 22.72
C MET A 418 -2.22 -13.16 21.69
N LEU A 419 -2.16 -11.92 21.21
CA LEU A 419 -3.00 -11.46 20.11
C LEU A 419 -2.67 -12.18 18.79
N PRO A 420 -3.61 -12.22 17.84
CA PRO A 420 -3.33 -12.73 16.50
C PRO A 420 -2.39 -11.77 15.75
N LEU A 421 -1.94 -12.19 14.57
CA LEU A 421 -1.25 -11.31 13.62
C LEU A 421 -2.08 -10.04 13.39
N LEU A 422 -1.44 -8.87 13.48
CA LEU A 422 -2.14 -7.59 13.52
C LEU A 422 -2.50 -7.10 12.11
N PRO A 423 -3.66 -6.44 11.92
CA PRO A 423 -4.01 -5.82 10.64
C PRO A 423 -3.05 -4.67 10.28
N ARG A 424 -2.79 -3.77 11.23
CA ARG A 424 -1.89 -2.63 11.09
C ARG A 424 -1.39 -2.13 12.45
N VAL A 425 -0.36 -1.28 12.44
CA VAL A 425 0.05 -0.49 13.61
C VAL A 425 0.35 0.92 13.14
N GLY A 426 -0.39 1.89 13.66
CA GLY A 426 -0.30 3.27 13.21
C GLY A 426 -1.10 4.23 14.05
N MET A 427 -1.30 5.42 13.50
CA MET A 427 -2.17 6.45 14.05
C MET A 427 -3.23 6.82 13.01
N MET A 428 -4.36 7.35 13.48
CA MET A 428 -5.38 7.99 12.64
C MET A 428 -5.77 9.32 13.28
N LEU A 429 -6.04 10.32 12.45
CA LEU A 429 -6.65 11.59 12.87
C LEU A 429 -7.80 11.93 11.94
N ALA A 430 -8.69 12.82 12.37
CA ALA A 430 -9.73 13.39 11.51
C ALA A 430 -9.52 14.89 11.35
N MET A 431 -9.60 15.36 10.11
CA MET A 431 -9.60 16.78 9.78
C MET A 431 -11.03 17.27 9.54
N PRO A 432 -11.34 18.54 9.85
CA PRO A 432 -12.67 19.10 9.63
C PRO A 432 -13.13 19.02 8.16
N ALA A 433 -14.41 19.29 7.93
CA ALA A 433 -14.95 19.35 6.58
C ALA A 433 -14.24 20.38 5.69
N GLY A 434 -13.95 20.01 4.44
CA GLY A 434 -13.33 20.89 3.43
C GLY A 434 -11.81 20.75 3.28
N PHE A 435 -11.16 19.90 4.07
CA PHE A 435 -9.76 19.50 3.88
C PHE A 435 -9.69 18.35 2.86
N GLU A 436 -9.69 18.73 1.58
CA GLU A 436 -9.94 17.82 0.45
C GLU A 436 -8.70 17.54 -0.40
N GLN A 437 -7.63 18.34 -0.31
CA GLN A 437 -6.45 18.18 -1.18
C GLN A 437 -5.37 17.37 -0.49
N PHE A 438 -5.12 16.16 -0.97
CA PHE A 438 -4.06 15.26 -0.49
C PHE A 438 -2.83 15.34 -1.41
N THR A 439 -1.65 15.55 -0.85
CA THR A 439 -0.38 15.61 -1.58
C THR A 439 0.67 14.80 -0.83
N TRP A 440 1.42 13.94 -1.51
CA TRP A 440 2.40 13.08 -0.84
C TRP A 440 3.63 12.81 -1.69
N LEU A 441 4.76 12.61 -0.99
CA LEU A 441 6.01 12.11 -1.56
C LEU A 441 6.19 10.64 -1.14
N GLY A 442 5.91 9.72 -2.06
CA GLY A 442 5.92 8.29 -1.79
C GLY A 442 5.51 7.50 -3.02
N ARG A 443 4.97 6.28 -2.85
CA ARG A 443 4.42 5.53 -3.99
C ARG A 443 3.05 6.07 -4.39
N GLY A 444 2.83 6.23 -5.69
CA GLY A 444 1.54 6.62 -6.27
C GLY A 444 1.57 6.66 -7.81
N PRO A 445 0.51 7.23 -8.43
CA PRO A 445 -0.71 7.72 -7.78
C PRO A 445 -1.64 6.60 -7.27
N GLU A 446 -1.54 5.38 -7.79
CA GLU A 446 -2.38 4.24 -7.41
C GLU A 446 -2.18 3.79 -5.96
N GLU A 447 -3.15 3.06 -5.41
CA GLU A 447 -2.97 2.41 -4.10
C GLU A 447 -1.86 1.34 -4.15
N SER A 448 -1.14 1.20 -3.05
CA SER A 448 -0.04 0.25 -2.89
C SER A 448 -0.08 -0.35 -1.48
N TYR A 449 0.38 -1.59 -1.39
CA TYR A 449 0.50 -2.33 -0.13
C TYR A 449 1.88 -2.97 -0.06
N VAL A 450 2.32 -3.33 1.14
CA VAL A 450 3.66 -3.88 1.41
C VAL A 450 4.04 -5.03 0.46
N ASP A 451 3.07 -5.85 0.05
CA ASP A 451 3.22 -6.98 -0.87
C ASP A 451 2.64 -6.75 -2.28
N ARG A 452 2.20 -5.51 -2.59
CA ARG A 452 1.70 -5.10 -3.92
C ARG A 452 2.03 -3.63 -4.19
N LYS A 453 3.25 -3.37 -4.64
CA LYS A 453 3.79 -2.01 -4.84
C LYS A 453 4.81 -1.87 -5.96
N ALA A 454 5.19 -2.96 -6.63
CA ALA A 454 6.22 -2.93 -7.67
C ALA A 454 5.80 -2.07 -8.87
N GLY A 455 4.50 -2.07 -9.20
CA GLY A 455 3.88 -1.29 -10.27
C GLY A 455 3.58 0.16 -9.93
N VAL A 456 3.93 0.61 -8.72
CA VAL A 456 3.63 1.96 -8.24
C VAL A 456 4.93 2.71 -7.96
N ALA A 457 5.20 3.78 -8.70
CA ALA A 457 6.49 4.48 -8.66
C ALA A 457 6.59 5.45 -7.48
N VAL A 458 7.81 5.69 -7.00
CA VAL A 458 8.06 6.78 -6.04
C VAL A 458 8.07 8.11 -6.78
N GLY A 459 7.31 9.09 -6.29
CA GLY A 459 7.17 10.41 -6.87
C GLY A 459 6.41 11.36 -5.97
N LEU A 460 6.21 12.59 -6.45
CA LEU A 460 5.34 13.57 -5.81
C LEU A 460 3.99 13.52 -6.51
N TYR A 461 2.95 13.20 -5.74
CA TYR A 461 1.59 13.04 -6.26
C TYR A 461 0.64 13.95 -5.48
N SER A 462 -0.48 14.29 -6.12
CA SER A 462 -1.52 15.11 -5.56
C SER A 462 -2.87 14.73 -6.16
N GLY A 463 -3.92 14.74 -5.36
CA GLY A 463 -5.29 14.44 -5.76
C GLY A 463 -6.27 14.74 -4.62
N THR A 464 -7.56 14.72 -4.90
CA THR A 464 -8.57 14.91 -3.85
C THR A 464 -8.71 13.67 -2.97
N VAL A 465 -9.30 13.81 -1.79
CA VAL A 465 -9.65 12.67 -0.90
C VAL A 465 -10.55 11.69 -1.63
N ASP A 466 -11.57 12.18 -2.34
CA ASP A 466 -12.49 11.35 -3.14
C ASP A 466 -11.76 10.57 -4.27
N GLU A 467 -10.72 11.15 -4.87
CA GLU A 467 -9.89 10.46 -5.88
C GLU A 467 -9.02 9.32 -5.30
N GLN A 468 -8.84 9.26 -3.97
CA GLN A 468 -8.08 8.19 -3.33
C GLN A 468 -8.93 6.95 -3.01
N TYR A 469 -10.26 7.06 -3.10
CA TYR A 469 -11.17 5.96 -2.82
C TYR A 469 -11.21 4.96 -3.99
N VAL A 470 -10.99 3.67 -3.70
CA VAL A 470 -11.19 2.58 -4.67
C VAL A 470 -12.53 1.88 -4.36
N PRO A 471 -13.52 1.95 -5.28
CA PRO A 471 -14.88 1.47 -5.02
C PRO A 471 -15.01 -0.05 -5.23
N TYR A 472 -14.25 -0.85 -4.46
CA TYR A 472 -14.42 -2.30 -4.44
C TYR A 472 -15.89 -2.66 -4.17
N ILE A 473 -16.45 -3.58 -4.97
CA ILE A 473 -17.89 -3.89 -4.97
C ILE A 473 -18.37 -4.29 -3.58
N MET A 474 -17.59 -5.17 -2.92
CA MET A 474 -17.63 -5.37 -1.48
C MET A 474 -16.73 -4.32 -0.82
N PRO A 475 -17.26 -3.35 -0.06
CA PRO A 475 -16.43 -2.34 0.58
C PRO A 475 -15.40 -2.96 1.54
N GLN A 476 -14.15 -2.48 1.48
CA GLN A 476 -13.00 -2.99 2.22
C GLN A 476 -11.86 -1.95 2.27
N GLU A 477 -10.78 -2.23 3.00
CA GLU A 477 -9.58 -1.39 3.03
C GLU A 477 -9.08 -1.08 1.60
N ASN A 478 -8.78 0.19 1.35
CA ASN A 478 -8.37 0.71 0.05
C ASN A 478 -7.55 2.01 0.21
N GLY A 479 -6.98 2.51 -0.89
CA GLY A 479 -6.40 3.85 -1.00
C GLY A 479 -5.00 4.02 -0.38
N ASN A 480 -4.47 2.99 0.29
CA ASN A 480 -3.19 3.05 1.00
C ASN A 480 -2.01 3.44 0.08
N LYS A 481 -1.08 4.24 0.61
CA LYS A 481 0.18 4.65 -0.05
C LYS A 481 1.35 4.15 0.79
N THR A 482 2.28 3.45 0.16
CA THR A 482 3.46 2.90 0.84
C THR A 482 4.72 3.72 0.57
N GLU A 483 5.73 3.50 1.42
CA GLU A 483 7.04 4.14 1.30
C GLU A 483 6.94 5.67 1.24
N VAL A 484 6.07 6.26 2.05
CA VAL A 484 5.82 7.70 2.09
C VAL A 484 6.82 8.37 3.01
N ARG A 485 7.40 9.48 2.55
CA ARG A 485 8.35 10.31 3.31
C ARG A 485 7.59 11.37 4.10
N TRP A 486 6.67 12.02 3.41
CA TRP A 486 5.73 12.97 3.98
C TRP A 486 4.46 12.99 3.14
N ALA A 487 3.36 13.36 3.77
CA ALA A 487 2.09 13.64 3.12
C ALA A 487 1.43 14.86 3.78
N ALA A 488 0.59 15.56 3.04
CA ALA A 488 -0.13 16.73 3.50
C ALA A 488 -1.58 16.69 3.04
N VAL A 489 -2.47 17.12 3.91
CA VAL A 489 -3.88 17.34 3.61
C VAL A 489 -4.18 18.82 3.84
N THR A 490 -4.71 19.49 2.80
CA THR A 490 -4.96 20.93 2.80
C THR A 490 -6.38 21.24 2.35
N ASN A 491 -6.91 22.37 2.81
CA ASN A 491 -8.15 22.95 2.33
C ASN A 491 -7.92 23.76 1.03
N ALA A 492 -9.00 24.27 0.44
CA ALA A 492 -8.95 25.05 -0.80
C ALA A 492 -8.14 26.36 -0.70
N GLU A 493 -7.94 26.88 0.52
CA GLU A 493 -7.16 28.09 0.75
C GLU A 493 -5.66 27.79 0.90
N GLY A 494 -5.26 26.53 1.04
CA GLY A 494 -3.87 26.10 1.23
C GLY A 494 -3.44 25.95 2.69
N PHE A 495 -4.38 26.06 3.64
CA PHE A 495 -4.13 25.71 5.04
C PHE A 495 -4.28 24.20 5.24
N GLY A 496 -3.50 23.61 6.14
CA GLY A 496 -3.53 22.17 6.35
C GLY A 496 -2.51 21.66 7.33
N LEU A 497 -2.34 20.35 7.31
CA LEU A 497 -1.38 19.65 8.13
C LEU A 497 -0.52 18.76 7.24
N LEU A 498 0.79 18.79 7.47
CA LEU A 498 1.77 17.88 6.89
C LEU A 498 2.21 16.89 7.97
N ALA A 499 2.26 15.62 7.62
CA ALA A 499 2.81 14.55 8.42
C ALA A 499 4.08 14.02 7.74
N ALA A 500 5.17 13.87 8.50
CA ALA A 500 6.40 13.22 8.06
C ALA A 500 6.83 12.21 9.12
N ALA A 501 7.35 11.06 8.70
CA ALA A 501 7.90 10.06 9.62
C ALA A 501 9.43 10.13 9.62
N SER A 502 10.05 9.72 10.73
CA SER A 502 11.52 9.54 10.79
C SER A 502 11.99 8.37 9.93
N SER A 503 11.12 7.39 9.72
CA SER A 503 11.24 6.32 8.71
C SER A 503 10.29 6.56 7.55
N LEU A 504 10.25 5.64 6.58
CA LEU A 504 9.13 5.59 5.65
C LEU A 504 7.86 5.15 6.39
N MET A 505 6.72 5.74 6.04
CA MET A 505 5.40 5.40 6.58
C MET A 505 4.46 4.86 5.48
N GLU A 506 3.34 4.31 5.92
CA GLU A 506 2.16 4.07 5.09
C GLU A 506 1.07 5.10 5.45
N THR A 507 0.25 5.52 4.49
CA THR A 507 -0.78 6.53 4.75
C THR A 507 -1.91 6.46 3.72
N GLY A 508 -3.12 6.83 4.12
CA GLY A 508 -4.27 6.97 3.25
C GLY A 508 -5.24 8.02 3.78
N VAL A 509 -6.12 8.53 2.91
CA VAL A 509 -7.19 9.47 3.26
C VAL A 509 -8.53 8.93 2.80
N SER A 510 -9.60 9.18 3.56
CA SER A 510 -10.94 8.66 3.25
C SER A 510 -12.04 9.49 3.89
N HIS A 511 -13.22 9.52 3.25
CA HIS A 511 -14.49 9.97 3.84
C HIS A 511 -15.32 8.84 4.45
N PHE A 512 -14.73 7.66 4.58
CA PHE A 512 -15.32 6.48 5.21
C PHE A 512 -14.34 5.95 6.25
N THR A 513 -14.83 5.66 7.45
CA THR A 513 -14.03 4.97 8.46
C THR A 513 -13.88 3.49 8.11
N ALA A 514 -12.91 2.82 8.75
CA ALA A 514 -12.79 1.36 8.65
C ALA A 514 -14.05 0.64 9.14
N ALA A 515 -14.79 1.22 10.09
CA ALA A 515 -16.07 0.69 10.56
C ALA A 515 -17.16 0.82 9.50
N ASP A 516 -17.27 1.97 8.81
CA ASP A 516 -18.25 2.17 7.72
C ASP A 516 -18.01 1.18 6.57
N LEU A 517 -16.74 1.08 6.13
CA LEU A 517 -16.33 0.14 5.09
C LEU A 517 -16.58 -1.30 5.51
N TYR A 518 -16.34 -1.67 6.77
CA TYR A 518 -16.59 -3.03 7.24
C TYR A 518 -18.09 -3.36 7.38
N ALA A 519 -18.92 -2.39 7.76
CA ALA A 519 -20.36 -2.59 7.93
C ALA A 519 -21.12 -2.75 6.60
N ALA A 520 -20.66 -2.07 5.54
CA ALA A 520 -21.30 -2.10 4.23
C ALA A 520 -20.99 -3.39 3.45
N TYR A 521 -21.99 -3.86 2.70
CA TYR A 521 -21.90 -4.97 1.76
C TYR A 521 -21.88 -4.50 0.30
N HIS A 522 -22.46 -3.32 0.05
CA HIS A 522 -22.48 -2.70 -1.27
C HIS A 522 -22.03 -1.25 -1.19
N THR A 523 -21.47 -0.72 -2.27
CA THR A 523 -20.98 0.67 -2.32
C THR A 523 -22.07 1.71 -2.13
N ASN A 524 -23.33 1.42 -2.50
CA ASN A 524 -24.46 2.34 -2.31
C ASN A 524 -24.97 2.41 -0.85
N GLU A 525 -24.47 1.56 0.05
CA GLU A 525 -24.77 1.61 1.49
C GLU A 525 -23.86 2.58 2.25
N LEU A 526 -22.75 3.01 1.62
CA LEU A 526 -21.79 3.93 2.22
C LEU A 526 -22.34 5.35 2.22
N THR A 527 -22.23 6.01 3.37
CA THR A 527 -22.53 7.44 3.52
C THR A 527 -21.23 8.22 3.63
N ARG A 528 -20.98 9.13 2.69
CA ARG A 528 -19.79 9.99 2.71
C ARG A 528 -19.84 10.88 3.95
N LEU A 529 -18.81 10.80 4.79
CA LEU A 529 -18.66 11.68 5.95
C LEU A 529 -18.15 13.07 5.50
N PRO A 530 -18.52 14.14 6.20
CA PRO A 530 -18.02 15.48 5.89
C PRO A 530 -16.54 15.63 6.28
N GLU A 531 -16.07 14.93 7.31
CA GLU A 531 -14.67 14.92 7.76
C GLU A 531 -13.75 14.12 6.80
N THR A 532 -12.46 14.45 6.83
CA THR A 532 -11.41 13.67 6.16
C THR A 532 -10.65 12.87 7.21
N TYR A 533 -10.75 11.54 7.15
CA TYR A 533 -9.97 10.63 7.99
C TYR A 533 -8.63 10.36 7.35
N TRP A 534 -7.55 10.52 8.12
CA TRP A 534 -6.18 10.39 7.64
C TRP A 534 -5.43 9.36 8.48
N THR A 535 -5.02 8.25 7.86
CA THR A 535 -4.18 7.23 8.50
C THR A 535 -2.70 7.53 8.31
N LEU A 536 -1.91 7.30 9.35
CA LEU A 536 -0.47 7.54 9.44
C LEU A 536 0.17 6.32 10.11
N ASP A 537 0.46 5.30 9.31
CA ASP A 537 0.83 3.99 9.82
C ASP A 537 2.32 3.72 9.74
N LEU A 538 2.85 3.08 10.78
CA LEU A 538 4.19 2.51 10.74
C LEU A 538 4.23 1.38 9.70
N VAL A 539 3.21 0.51 9.74
CA VAL A 539 3.12 -0.66 8.87
C VAL A 539 1.70 -1.21 8.81
N GLN A 540 1.33 -1.76 7.67
CA GLN A 540 0.12 -2.55 7.46
C GLN A 540 0.47 -3.97 7.00
N SER A 541 -0.28 -5.00 7.44
CA SER A 541 -0.12 -6.36 6.92
C SER A 541 -0.46 -6.42 5.43
N GLY A 542 0.20 -7.30 4.68
CA GLY A 542 -0.01 -7.48 3.24
C GLY A 542 -1.43 -7.97 2.89
N LEU A 543 -1.78 -7.84 1.62
CA LEU A 543 -3.07 -8.27 1.07
C LEU A 543 -3.16 -9.79 0.89
N GLY A 544 -2.05 -10.44 0.53
CA GLY A 544 -2.03 -11.85 0.15
C GLY A 544 -2.96 -12.20 -1.02
N GLY A 545 -3.46 -13.44 -1.01
CA GLY A 545 -4.42 -13.95 -2.00
C GLY A 545 -5.32 -15.06 -1.43
N ASN A 546 -5.55 -15.02 -0.12
CA ASN A 546 -6.06 -16.14 0.66
C ASN A 546 -7.56 -16.42 0.48
N SER A 547 -8.30 -15.63 -0.29
CA SER A 547 -9.70 -15.93 -0.66
C SER A 547 -9.84 -17.33 -1.28
N CYS A 548 -8.91 -17.71 -2.16
CA CYS A 548 -8.75 -19.08 -2.69
C CYS A 548 -7.32 -19.60 -2.63
N GLY A 549 -6.34 -18.70 -2.55
CA GLY A 549 -4.92 -19.00 -2.62
C GLY A 549 -4.22 -19.05 -1.27
N PRO A 550 -2.89 -18.90 -1.26
CA PRO A 550 -2.13 -18.96 -0.02
C PRO A 550 -2.40 -17.75 0.88
N MET A 551 -2.12 -17.92 2.16
CA MET A 551 -2.01 -16.82 3.10
C MET A 551 -0.95 -15.80 2.66
N THR A 552 -1.08 -14.57 3.14
CA THR A 552 -0.04 -13.54 3.07
C THR A 552 1.29 -14.13 3.54
N LEU A 553 2.37 -13.85 2.80
CA LEU A 553 3.69 -14.40 3.13
C LEU A 553 4.16 -13.86 4.49
N PRO A 554 4.90 -14.66 5.29
CA PRO A 554 5.29 -14.28 6.65
C PRO A 554 6.01 -12.93 6.77
N GLN A 555 6.84 -12.56 5.80
CA GLN A 555 7.56 -11.27 5.81
C GLN A 555 6.65 -10.04 5.63
N TYR A 556 5.38 -10.25 5.32
CA TYR A 556 4.37 -9.21 5.11
C TYR A 556 3.28 -9.25 6.20
N LEU A 557 3.51 -9.98 7.29
CA LEU A 557 2.59 -10.08 8.42
C LEU A 557 3.20 -9.38 9.65
N ILE A 558 2.32 -8.82 10.50
CA ILE A 558 2.73 -8.11 11.71
C ILE A 558 2.49 -9.01 12.93
N GLU A 559 3.58 -9.44 13.58
CA GLU A 559 3.52 -10.16 14.86
C GLU A 559 3.28 -9.19 16.02
N PRO A 560 2.48 -9.56 17.05
CA PRO A 560 2.31 -8.73 18.24
C PRO A 560 3.61 -8.59 19.05
N GLY A 561 3.82 -7.39 19.61
CA GLY A 561 5.02 -7.06 20.38
C GLY A 561 5.14 -5.57 20.66
N GLU A 562 6.38 -5.07 20.77
CA GLU A 562 6.65 -3.65 21.02
C GLU A 562 6.96 -2.94 19.69
N PHE A 563 6.28 -1.82 19.43
CA PHE A 563 6.50 -0.95 18.28
C PHE A 563 6.90 0.45 18.74
N LYS A 564 7.87 1.04 18.05
CA LYS A 564 8.34 2.41 18.29
C LYS A 564 8.47 3.15 16.97
N PHE A 565 7.88 4.33 16.90
CA PHE A 565 7.92 5.17 15.71
C PHE A 565 7.65 6.63 16.09
N SER A 566 8.07 7.55 15.22
CA SER A 566 7.84 8.98 15.41
C SER A 566 7.26 9.63 14.16
N LEU A 567 6.41 10.62 14.40
CA LEU A 567 5.80 11.45 13.37
C LEU A 567 6.10 12.92 13.69
N LEU A 568 6.12 13.75 12.66
CA LEU A 568 6.11 15.19 12.76
C LEU A 568 4.81 15.67 12.13
N LEU A 569 3.99 16.35 12.92
CA LEU A 569 2.83 17.08 12.44
C LEU A 569 3.21 18.56 12.33
N ARG A 570 3.05 19.12 11.14
CA ARG A 570 3.47 20.48 10.82
C ARG A 570 2.34 21.24 10.15
N PRO A 571 1.88 22.37 10.71
CA PRO A 571 0.94 23.26 10.04
C PRO A 571 1.48 23.75 8.70
N VAL A 572 0.59 23.74 7.72
CA VAL A 572 0.77 24.27 6.37
C VAL A 572 -0.10 25.51 6.22
N ALA A 573 0.46 26.53 5.58
CA ALA A 573 -0.24 27.76 5.22
C ALA A 573 0.28 28.27 3.87
N PRO A 574 -0.48 29.13 3.15
CA PRO A 574 -0.13 29.59 1.80
C PRO A 574 1.17 30.38 1.69
N ASP A 575 1.71 30.89 2.79
CA ASP A 575 3.01 31.56 2.84
C ASP A 575 4.18 30.58 3.00
N ARG A 576 3.95 29.36 3.55
CA ARG A 576 4.89 28.23 3.61
C ARG A 576 4.95 27.47 2.26
N ASN A 577 5.32 28.18 1.20
CA ASN A 577 5.10 27.85 -0.23
C ASN A 577 5.82 26.63 -0.86
N ASP A 578 6.46 25.74 -0.11
CA ASP A 578 7.12 24.56 -0.70
C ASP A 578 7.00 23.33 0.18
N LEU A 579 5.92 22.57 -0.01
CA LEU A 579 5.66 21.31 0.72
C LEU A 579 6.83 20.33 0.64
N ARG A 580 7.60 20.33 -0.46
CA ARG A 580 8.73 19.40 -0.63
C ARG A 580 9.86 19.71 0.33
N LYS A 581 10.23 20.98 0.45
CA LYS A 581 11.23 21.42 1.43
C LYS A 581 10.69 21.31 2.84
N LEU A 582 9.41 21.64 3.02
CA LEU A 582 8.74 21.56 4.32
C LEU A 582 8.71 20.13 4.85
N GLY A 583 8.38 19.14 4.01
CA GLY A 583 8.33 17.74 4.38
C GLY A 583 9.70 17.08 4.60
N ARG A 584 10.80 17.72 4.18
CA ARG A 584 12.17 17.30 4.46
C ARG A 584 12.80 18.03 5.66
N GLY A 585 12.12 19.02 6.23
CA GLY A 585 12.59 19.75 7.40
C GLY A 585 12.51 18.90 8.67
N SER A 586 13.63 18.26 9.04
CA SER A 586 13.92 17.47 10.25
C SER A 586 12.74 17.03 11.12
N VAL A 587 12.39 15.75 10.97
CA VAL A 587 12.01 14.89 12.09
C VAL A 587 13.33 14.45 12.72
N LYS A 588 13.61 14.79 13.98
CA LYS A 588 14.82 14.27 14.67
C LYS A 588 14.61 12.83 15.08
#